data_AF-A0A3B4WN95-F1
#
_entry.id   AF-A0A3B4WN95-F1
#
_cell.length_a   1.000
_cell.length_b   1.000
_cell.length_c   1.000
_cell.angle_alpha   90.00
_cell.angle_beta   90.00
_cell.angle_gamma   90.00
#
_symmetry.space_group_name_H-M   'P 1'
#
loop_
_entity.id
_entity.type
_entity.pdbx_description
1 polymer ?
#
loop_
_entity_poly.entity_id
_entity_poly.type
_entity_poly.pdbx_seq_one_letter_code
_entity_poly.pdbx_strand_id
1 'polypeptide(L)' 'LMKMNSDVSDKCWHGCGKTGTLIHLLWHCPETKIFCQWVVDTLVLSFRFSSMVFFALILKVYSAKITQISPT' A
#
# COMPACT_ATOMS: atom_id res chain seq x y z
N LEU A 1 37.79 8.03 -0.12
CA LEU A 1 36.90 7.04 0.53
C LEU A 1 36.52 7.57 1.91
N MET A 2 35.30 8.09 2.04
CA MET A 2 34.80 8.67 3.28
C MET A 2 34.47 7.53 4.25
N LYS A 3 35.19 7.46 5.37
CA LYS A 3 35.01 6.43 6.39
C LYS A 3 33.68 6.73 7.11
N MET A 4 32.67 5.93 6.80
CA MET A 4 31.35 6.03 7.44
C MET A 4 31.54 5.64 8.92
N ASN A 5 31.43 6.61 9.83
CA ASN A 5 31.56 6.39 11.26
C ASN A 5 30.50 5.38 11.72
N SER A 6 30.94 4.20 12.15
CA SER A 6 30.07 3.08 12.55
C SER A 6 29.19 3.41 13.75
N ASP A 7 29.54 4.42 14.55
CA ASP A 7 28.77 4.85 15.73
C ASP A 7 27.40 5.49 15.42
N VAL A 8 27.15 5.86 14.15
CA VAL A 8 25.85 6.40 13.71
C VAL A 8 24.94 5.30 13.14
N SER A 9 25.50 4.14 12.78
CA SER A 9 24.82 3.14 11.93
C SER A 9 23.78 2.29 12.66
N ASP A 10 23.88 2.14 13.98
CA ASP A 10 23.03 1.19 14.71
C ASP A 10 21.74 1.79 15.25
N LYS A 11 21.55 3.11 15.10
CA LYS A 11 20.33 3.80 15.55
C LYS A 11 19.26 3.73 14.47
N CYS A 12 18.02 3.49 14.92
CA CYS A 12 16.79 3.62 14.14
C CYS A 12 16.82 4.87 13.24
N TRP A 13 16.72 4.71 11.91
CA TRP A 13 16.78 5.82 10.94
C TRP A 13 15.68 6.86 11.13
N HIS A 14 14.56 6.48 11.73
CA HIS A 14 13.48 7.40 12.11
C HIS A 14 13.75 8.19 13.40
N GLY A 15 14.94 8.07 14.00
CA GLY A 15 15.30 8.85 15.19
C GLY A 15 14.61 8.37 16.47
N CYS A 16 14.03 7.17 16.47
CA CYS A 16 13.27 6.61 17.59
C CYS A 16 14.13 6.23 18.83
N GLY A 17 15.39 6.65 18.87
CA GLY A 17 16.32 6.51 19.99
C GLY A 17 16.82 5.09 20.27
N LYS A 18 16.19 4.06 19.67
CA LYS A 18 16.54 2.66 19.87
C LYS A 18 17.65 2.23 18.91
N THR A 19 18.62 1.51 19.49
CA THR A 19 19.67 0.80 18.77
C THR A 19 19.10 -0.54 18.31
N GLY A 20 19.16 -0.86 17.03
CA GLY A 20 18.62 -2.14 16.57
C GLY A 20 18.39 -2.22 15.08
N THR A 21 18.98 -3.29 14.53
CA THR A 21 18.78 -4.00 13.27
C THR A 21 17.51 -3.71 12.47
N LEU A 22 17.56 -4.04 11.18
CA LEU A 22 16.46 -3.99 10.21
C LEU A 22 15.09 -4.47 10.75
N ILE A 23 15.08 -5.47 11.65
CA ILE A 23 13.87 -5.96 12.32
C ILE A 23 13.18 -4.87 13.16
N HIS A 24 13.95 -4.06 13.89
CA HIS A 24 13.38 -2.98 14.69
C HIS A 24 12.74 -1.93 13.79
N LEU A 25 13.43 -1.54 12.72
CA LEU A 25 12.91 -0.59 11.73
C LEU A 25 11.60 -1.11 11.11
N LEU A 26 11.54 -2.40 10.76
CA LEU A 26 10.40 -2.96 10.03
C LEU A 26 9.19 -3.26 10.92
N TRP A 27 9.41 -3.79 12.13
CA TRP A 27 8.33 -4.34 12.96
C TRP A 27 8.04 -3.56 14.24
N HIS A 28 9.02 -2.82 14.77
CA HIS A 28 8.92 -2.22 16.10
C HIS A 28 9.00 -0.70 16.11
N CYS A 29 9.42 -0.08 14.99
CA CYS A 29 9.45 1.36 14.86
C CYS A 29 8.02 1.89 14.67
N PRO A 30 7.52 2.77 15.57
CA PRO A 30 6.16 3.28 15.49
C PRO A 30 5.90 4.05 14.19
N GLU A 31 6.89 4.83 13.73
CA GLU A 31 6.81 5.57 12.47
C GLU A 31 6.64 4.64 11.26
N THR A 32 7.43 3.56 11.18
CA THR A 32 7.27 2.57 10.11
C THR A 32 5.92 1.87 10.17
N LYS A 33 5.38 1.61 11.37
CA LYS A 33 4.05 1.00 11.52
C LYS A 33 2.96 1.91 10.98
N ILE A 34 3.02 3.21 11.26
CA ILE A 34 2.09 4.21 10.73
C ILE A 34 2.19 4.27 9.22
N PHE A 35 3.41 4.29 8.68
CA PHE A 35 3.66 4.27 7.24
C PHE A 35 3.07 3.02 6.57
N CYS A 36 3.32 1.83 7.12
CA CYS A 36 2.75 0.58 6.61
C CYS A 36 1.21 0.60 6.65
N GLN A 37 0.61 1.12 7.71
CA GLN A 37 -0.84 1.26 7.80
C GLN A 37 -1.37 2.16 6.68
N TRP A 38 -0.73 3.31 6.45
CA TRP A 38 -1.11 4.24 5.39
C TRP A 38 -1.01 3.61 3.99
N VAL A 39 0.04 2.81 3.74
CA VAL A 39 0.21 2.06 2.49
C VAL A 39 -0.92 1.05 2.31
N VAL A 40 -1.24 0.27 3.35
CA VAL A 40 -2.34 -0.71 3.31
C VAL A 40 -3.68 -0.02 3.04
N ASP A 41 -3.98 1.07 3.77
CA ASP A 41 -5.23 1.81 3.61
C ASP A 41 -5.36 2.38 2.19
N THR A 42 -4.26 2.93 1.66
CA THR A 42 -4.21 3.46 0.29
C THR A 42 -4.42 2.37 -0.76
N LEU A 43 -3.79 1.21 -0.59
CA LEU A 43 -3.96 0.06 -1.48
C LEU A 43 -5.39 -0.49 -1.45
N VAL A 44 -5.98 -0.63 -0.26
CA VAL A 44 -7.36 -1.09 -0.10
C VAL A 44 -8.33 -0.12 -0.77
N LEU A 45 -8.16 1.19 -0.57
CA LEU A 45 -8.97 2.20 -1.21
C LEU A 45 -8.86 2.11 -2.74
N SER A 46 -7.63 2.03 -3.26
CA SER A 46 -7.36 1.93 -4.70
C SER A 46 -7.97 0.67 -5.31
N PHE A 47 -7.89 -0.46 -4.60
CA PHE A 47 -8.48 -1.72 -5.03
C PHE A 47 -10.01 -1.69 -4.99
N ARG A 48 -10.62 -1.04 -3.99
CA ARG A 48 -12.09 -0.85 -3.93
C ARG A 48 -12.58 0.02 -5.08
N PHE A 49 -11.91 1.13 -5.37
CA PHE A 49 -12.27 1.95 -6.52
C PHE A 49 -12.13 1.19 -7.84
N SER A 50 -11.01 0.49 -8.04
CA SER A 50 -10.75 -0.27 -9.26
C SER A 50 -11.79 -1.37 -9.46
N SER A 51 -12.12 -2.11 -8.40
CA SER A 51 -13.14 -3.18 -8.48
C SER A 51 -14.54 -2.63 -8.76
N MET A 52 -14.95 -1.51 -8.15
CA MET A 52 -16.25 -0.88 -8.43
C MET A 52 -16.37 -0.44 -9.90
N VAL A 53 -15.32 0.18 -10.44
CA VAL A 53 -15.29 0.60 -11.86
C VAL A 53 -15.36 -0.62 -12.77
N PHE A 54 -14.59 -1.67 -12.47
CA PHE A 54 -14.61 -2.90 -13.25
C PHE A 54 -16.00 -3.56 -13.26
N PHE A 55 -16.64 -3.71 -12.10
CA PHE A 55 -18.00 -4.25 -12.01
C PHE A 55 -19.02 -3.40 -12.77
N ALA A 56 -18.92 -2.07 -12.70
CA ALA A 56 -19.82 -1.18 -13.45
C ALA A 56 -19.67 -1.33 -14.98
N LEU A 57 -18.42 -1.48 -15.46
CA LEU A 57 -18.15 -1.74 -16.88
C LEU A 57 -18.72 -3.09 -17.33
N ILE A 58 -18.50 -4.13 -16.51
CA ILE A 58 -19.04 -5.47 -16.76
C ILE A 58 -20.57 -5.42 -16.86
N LEU A 59 -21.24 -4.80 -15.89
CA LEU A 59 -22.70 -4.63 -15.91
C LEU A 59 -23.15 -3.88 -17.18
N LYS A 60 -22.47 -2.80 -17.58
CA LYS A 60 -22.79 -2.10 -18.84
C LYS A 60 -22.66 -3.02 -20.06
N VAL A 61 -21.61 -3.83 -20.14
CA VAL A 61 -21.40 -4.77 -21.24
C VAL A 61 -22.48 -5.86 -21.26
N TYR A 62 -22.82 -6.42 -20.10
CA TYR A 62 -23.88 -7.41 -19.97
C TYR A 62 -25.25 -6.83 -20.36
N SER A 63 -25.60 -5.64 -19.87
CA SER A 63 -26.84 -4.96 -20.26
C SER A 63 -26.90 -4.72 -21.77
N ALA A 64 -25.81 -4.22 -22.37
CA ALA A 64 -25.75 -4.01 -23.83
C ALA A 64 -25.93 -5.31 -24.62
N LYS A 65 -25.36 -6.42 -24.15
CA LYS A 65 -25.55 -7.75 -24.77
C LYS A 65 -26.98 -8.24 -24.68
N ILE A 66 -27.66 -8.05 -23.54
CA ILE A 66 -29.07 -8.44 -23.37
C ILE A 66 -29.97 -7.66 -24.34
N THR A 67 -29.74 -6.35 -24.50
CA THR A 67 -30.53 -5.51 -25.42
C THR A 67 -30.40 -5.94 -26.89
N GLN A 68 -29.27 -6.53 -27.30
CA GLN A 68 -29.09 -7.03 -28.67
C GLN A 68 -29.75 -8.39 -28.93
N ILE A 69 -30.07 -9.17 -27.89
CA ILE A 69 -30.67 -10.51 -28.01
C ILE A 69 -32.20 -10.45 -28.03
N SER A 70 -32.81 -9.42 -27.41
CA SER A 70 -34.23 -9.09 -27.56
C SER A 70 -34.40 -7.77 -28.31
N PRO A 71 -34.20 -7.76 -29.65
CA PRO A 71 -34.73 -6.66 -30.45
C PRO A 71 -36.26 -6.72 -30.34
N THR A 72 -36.84 -5.66 -29.79
CA THR A 72 -38.28 -5.42 -29.86
C THR A 72 -38.65 -5.01 -31.27
#